data_AF-A0A6P7GS75-F1
#
_entry.id   AF-A0A6P7GS75-F1
#
_cell.length_a   1.000
_cell.length_b   1.000
_cell.length_c   1.000
_cell.angle_alpha   90.00
_cell.angle_beta   90.00
_cell.angle_gamma   90.00
#
_symmetry.space_group_name_H-M   'P 1'
#
loop_
_entity.id
_entity.type
_entity.pdbx_description
1 polymer ?
#
loop_
_entity_poly.entity_id
_entity_poly.type
_entity_poly.pdbx_seq_one_letter_code
_entity_poly.pdbx_strand_id
1 'polypeptide(L)'
;MFLKVILVLAASLCISCSAQDSDLNVTLFYEGLCPYCHNFIVDQLYPGYQKLGDSFKLDVVPYGWETYKKLADGTIQYTCQHGENECTVNRIHACVIDQNPTQSDLISFMQCHLSQASAYNIYEELMDMAKDCSGGTISFDRVQNCVEGSHADELLMAYSERQSKLYPALPFVPNIRFNGVYDTELEDEATKDFFATICKVLKDNKPEVCG
;
A
#
# COMPACT_ATOMS: atom_id res chain seq x y z
N MET A 1 -0.07 56.81 46.35
CA MET A 1 0.25 56.63 44.91
C MET A 1 0.40 55.14 44.66
N PHE A 2 -0.62 54.49 44.11
CA PHE A 2 -0.62 53.05 43.86
C PHE A 2 0.00 52.77 42.49
N LEU A 3 1.10 52.03 42.45
CA LEU A 3 1.73 51.54 41.22
C LEU A 3 0.98 50.27 40.79
N LYS A 4 0.22 50.32 39.69
CA LYS A 4 -0.41 49.14 39.08
C LYS A 4 0.64 48.41 38.23
N VAL A 5 1.09 47.26 38.69
CA VAL A 5 1.87 46.31 37.88
C VAL A 5 0.88 45.56 36.98
N ILE A 6 0.99 45.74 35.66
CA ILE A 6 0.21 45.00 34.67
C ILE A 6 1.00 43.73 34.33
N LEU A 7 0.51 42.58 34.77
CA LEU A 7 1.00 41.28 34.33
C LEU A 7 0.42 41.00 32.94
N VAL A 8 1.25 41.03 31.91
CA VAL A 8 0.87 40.55 30.57
C VAL A 8 1.17 39.05 30.52
N LEU A 9 0.13 38.23 30.67
CA LEU A 9 0.21 36.79 30.42
C LEU A 9 0.21 36.57 28.90
N ALA A 10 1.37 36.25 28.33
CA ALA A 10 1.46 35.75 26.96
C ALA A 10 0.84 34.34 26.92
N ALA A 11 -0.40 34.24 26.45
CA ALA A 11 -1.02 32.96 26.15
C ALA A 11 -0.33 32.35 24.92
N SER A 12 0.56 31.40 25.15
CA SER A 12 1.15 30.59 24.09
C SER A 12 0.04 29.70 23.51
N LEU A 13 -0.44 30.00 22.30
CA LEU A 13 -1.30 29.10 21.56
C LEU A 13 -0.48 27.86 21.19
N CYS A 14 -0.63 26.79 21.96
CA CYS A 14 -0.30 25.46 21.50
C CYS A 14 -1.30 25.11 20.39
N ILE A 15 -0.88 25.28 19.14
CA ILE A 15 -1.56 24.67 18.00
C ILE A 15 -1.30 23.18 18.14
N SER A 16 -2.27 22.47 18.71
CA SER A 16 -2.28 21.01 18.71
C SER A 16 -2.34 20.56 17.25
N CYS A 17 -1.25 19.98 16.74
CA CYS A 17 -1.29 19.20 15.52
C CYS A 17 -2.04 17.91 15.87
N SER A 18 -3.36 17.91 15.72
CA SER A 18 -4.13 16.67 15.75
C SER A 18 -3.75 15.89 14.50
N ALA A 19 -3.05 14.77 14.68
CA ALA A 19 -2.96 13.74 13.65
C ALA A 19 -4.41 13.37 13.28
N GLN A 20 -4.82 13.74 12.07
CA GLN A 20 -6.15 13.47 11.59
C GLN A 20 -6.22 11.98 11.29
N ASP A 21 -6.68 11.20 12.27
CA ASP A 21 -6.86 9.76 12.09
C ASP A 21 -8.05 9.57 11.16
N SER A 22 -7.81 9.17 9.90
CA SER A 22 -8.90 8.90 8.97
C SER A 22 -9.63 7.62 9.37
N ASP A 23 -10.96 7.69 9.36
CA ASP A 23 -11.84 6.55 9.58
C ASP A 23 -12.02 5.70 8.30
N LEU A 24 -11.50 6.14 7.15
CA LEU A 24 -11.60 5.41 5.89
C LEU A 24 -10.38 4.52 5.67
N ASN A 25 -10.54 3.22 5.85
CA ASN A 25 -9.57 2.22 5.43
C ASN A 25 -9.83 1.79 3.97
N VAL A 26 -8.80 1.80 3.16
CA VAL A 26 -8.82 1.30 1.78
C VAL A 26 -7.88 0.12 1.71
N THR A 27 -8.42 -1.08 1.50
CA THR A 27 -7.62 -2.29 1.29
C THR A 27 -7.49 -2.58 -0.20
N LEU A 28 -6.27 -2.74 -0.69
CA LEU A 28 -5.96 -3.13 -2.07
C LEU A 28 -5.35 -4.54 -2.09
N PHE A 29 -6.02 -5.48 -2.76
CA PHE A 29 -5.44 -6.79 -3.12
C PHE A 29 -4.94 -6.72 -4.56
N TYR A 30 -3.70 -7.11 -4.80
CA TYR A 30 -3.06 -6.95 -6.10
C TYR A 30 -1.95 -7.98 -6.33
N GLU A 31 -1.46 -8.02 -7.57
CA GLU A 31 -0.32 -8.85 -8.00
C GLU A 31 0.77 -8.00 -8.60
N GLY A 32 2.02 -8.45 -8.44
CA GLY A 32 3.23 -7.74 -8.80
C GLY A 32 3.40 -7.48 -10.30
N LEU A 33 2.78 -8.24 -11.20
CA LEU A 33 2.87 -8.00 -12.66
C LEU A 33 1.50 -7.94 -13.37
N CYS A 34 0.39 -7.86 -12.63
CA CYS A 34 -0.91 -7.65 -13.22
C CYS A 34 -1.02 -6.23 -13.82
N PRO A 35 -1.26 -6.07 -15.14
CA PRO A 35 -1.30 -4.75 -15.78
C PRO A 35 -2.37 -3.81 -15.21
N TYR A 36 -3.54 -4.34 -14.83
CA TYR A 36 -4.59 -3.54 -14.22
C TYR A 36 -4.21 -3.08 -12.80
N CYS A 37 -3.44 -3.87 -12.06
CA CYS A 37 -2.92 -3.49 -10.76
C CYS A 37 -1.91 -2.35 -10.89
N HIS A 38 -1.02 -2.43 -11.88
CA HIS A 38 -0.05 -1.39 -12.19
C HIS A 38 -0.75 -0.08 -12.54
N ASN A 39 -1.69 -0.12 -13.50
CA ASN A 39 -2.45 1.06 -13.91
C ASN A 39 -3.17 1.69 -12.72
N PHE A 40 -3.82 0.89 -11.86
CA PHE A 40 -4.47 1.42 -10.67
C PHE A 40 -3.46 2.10 -9.72
N ILE A 41 -2.34 1.44 -9.41
CA ILE A 41 -1.36 1.98 -8.45
C ILE A 41 -0.70 3.25 -8.99
N VAL A 42 -0.27 3.23 -10.25
CA VAL A 42 0.52 4.30 -10.88
C VAL A 42 -0.36 5.48 -11.29
N ASP A 43 -1.52 5.23 -11.90
CA ASP A 43 -2.33 6.28 -12.52
C ASP A 43 -3.49 6.76 -11.65
N GLN A 44 -3.92 5.97 -10.65
CA GLN A 44 -5.07 6.30 -9.81
C GLN A 44 -4.68 6.52 -8.34
N LEU A 45 -4.11 5.50 -7.69
CA LEU A 45 -3.79 5.54 -6.27
C LEU A 45 -2.73 6.60 -5.94
N TYR A 46 -1.58 6.58 -6.63
CA TYR A 46 -0.50 7.53 -6.34
C TYR A 46 -0.91 8.99 -6.59
N PRO A 47 -1.46 9.39 -7.76
CA PRO A 47 -1.91 10.76 -7.97
C PRO A 47 -3.07 11.16 -7.06
N GLY A 48 -3.96 10.22 -6.71
CA GLY A 48 -5.01 10.44 -5.73
C GLY A 48 -4.46 10.73 -4.34
N TYR A 49 -3.50 9.93 -3.87
CA TYR A 49 -2.81 10.14 -2.60
C TYR A 49 -2.08 11.49 -2.56
N GLN A 50 -1.42 11.91 -3.64
CA GLN A 50 -0.75 13.22 -3.72
C GLN A 50 -1.72 14.40 -3.45
N LYS A 51 -3.02 14.24 -3.75
CA LYS A 51 -4.05 15.24 -3.46
C LYS A 51 -4.70 15.07 -2.10
N LEU A 52 -4.97 13.83 -1.71
CA LEU A 52 -5.76 13.48 -0.53
C LEU A 52 -4.93 13.38 0.75
N GLY A 53 -3.62 13.13 0.64
CA GLY A 53 -2.75 12.83 1.77
C GLY A 53 -3.33 11.72 2.65
N ASP A 54 -3.23 11.89 3.96
CA ASP A 54 -3.65 10.89 4.95
C ASP A 54 -5.16 10.91 5.25
N SER A 55 -5.96 11.43 4.32
CA SER A 55 -7.44 11.43 4.43
C SER A 55 -8.05 10.04 4.31
N PHE A 56 -7.24 9.02 3.99
CA PHE A 56 -7.58 7.61 4.07
C PHE A 56 -6.35 6.83 4.52
N LYS A 57 -6.57 5.65 5.08
CA LYS A 57 -5.52 4.69 5.45
C LYS A 57 -5.44 3.60 4.40
N LEU A 58 -4.28 3.42 3.81
CA LEU A 58 -4.03 2.38 2.82
C LEU A 58 -3.51 1.12 3.51
N ASP A 59 -4.09 -0.01 3.12
CA ASP A 59 -3.68 -1.34 3.50
C ASP A 59 -3.55 -2.17 2.22
N VAL A 60 -2.46 -2.88 2.04
CA VAL A 60 -2.13 -3.52 0.76
C VAL A 60 -1.75 -4.99 0.96
N VAL A 61 -2.14 -5.82 -0.01
CA VAL A 61 -1.92 -7.27 0.01
C VAL A 61 -1.36 -7.70 -1.36
N PRO A 62 -0.01 -7.80 -1.51
CA PRO A 62 0.66 -8.30 -2.71
C PRO A 62 0.64 -9.83 -2.74
N TYR A 63 -0.40 -10.43 -3.30
CA TYR A 63 -0.51 -11.87 -3.43
C TYR A 63 -1.46 -12.26 -4.57
N GLY A 64 -2.72 -11.81 -4.52
CA GLY A 64 -3.70 -12.03 -5.59
C GLY A 64 -3.98 -13.51 -5.87
N TRP A 65 -3.74 -13.99 -7.08
CA TRP A 65 -3.93 -15.38 -7.50
C TRP A 65 -2.67 -16.24 -7.40
N GLU A 66 -1.63 -15.75 -6.72
CA GLU A 66 -0.50 -16.57 -6.32
C GLU A 66 -0.97 -17.82 -5.53
N THR A 67 -0.29 -18.94 -5.76
CA THR A 67 -0.50 -20.18 -5.00
C THR A 67 0.84 -20.72 -4.54
N TYR A 68 0.85 -21.53 -3.49
CA TYR A 68 2.06 -22.16 -3.01
C TYR A 68 1.86 -23.64 -2.66
N LYS A 69 2.95 -24.40 -2.68
CA LYS A 69 3.02 -25.78 -2.22
C LYS A 69 4.27 -25.97 -1.36
N LYS A 70 4.12 -26.69 -0.26
CA LYS A 70 5.25 -27.14 0.55
C LYS A 70 5.83 -28.43 -0.03
N LEU A 71 7.09 -28.39 -0.42
CA LEU A 71 7.82 -29.54 -0.95
C LEU A 71 8.28 -30.47 0.18
N ALA A 72 8.73 -31.67 -0.19
CA ALA A 72 9.11 -32.72 0.76
C ALA A 72 10.33 -32.35 1.63
N ASP A 73 11.22 -31.50 1.11
CA ASP A 73 12.38 -30.96 1.80
C ASP A 73 12.04 -29.76 2.71
N GLY A 74 10.78 -29.32 2.70
CA GLY A 74 10.29 -28.17 3.47
C GLY A 74 10.29 -26.85 2.71
N THR A 75 10.88 -26.81 1.51
CA THR A 75 10.92 -25.61 0.65
C THR A 75 9.50 -25.22 0.23
N ILE A 76 9.21 -23.92 0.19
CA ILE A 76 7.95 -23.40 -0.35
C ILE A 76 8.13 -23.06 -1.82
N GLN A 77 7.32 -23.68 -2.68
CA GLN A 77 7.29 -23.38 -4.11
C GLN A 77 6.05 -22.55 -4.41
N TYR A 78 6.27 -21.33 -4.92
CA TYR A 78 5.21 -20.43 -5.36
C TYR A 78 4.90 -20.62 -6.84
N THR A 79 3.70 -20.22 -7.25
CA THR A 79 3.25 -20.20 -8.64
C THR A 79 2.33 -19.00 -8.81
N CYS A 80 2.79 -18.04 -9.62
CA CYS A 80 2.10 -16.80 -9.92
C CYS A 80 1.57 -16.78 -11.37
N GLN A 81 0.53 -15.99 -11.64
CA GLN A 81 -0.14 -15.96 -12.94
C GLN A 81 0.80 -15.49 -14.06
N HIS A 82 1.68 -14.54 -13.75
CA HIS A 82 2.61 -13.92 -14.69
C HIS A 82 4.05 -14.44 -14.51
N GLY A 83 4.24 -15.61 -13.90
CA GLY A 83 5.52 -16.29 -13.76
C GLY A 83 6.36 -15.83 -12.57
N GLU A 84 7.63 -16.27 -12.52
CA GLU A 84 8.50 -16.13 -11.35
C GLU A 84 8.82 -14.67 -10.99
N ASN A 85 8.88 -13.80 -11.98
CA ASN A 85 9.13 -12.37 -11.77
C ASN A 85 7.99 -11.73 -10.98
N GLU A 86 6.75 -12.17 -11.18
CA GLU A 86 5.61 -11.71 -10.36
C GLU A 86 5.76 -12.16 -8.91
N CYS A 87 6.13 -13.42 -8.69
CA CYS A 87 6.37 -13.93 -7.34
C CYS A 87 7.49 -13.12 -6.66
N THR A 88 8.55 -12.78 -7.40
CA THR A 88 9.64 -11.92 -6.91
C THR A 88 9.13 -10.53 -6.51
N VAL A 89 8.31 -9.89 -7.34
CA VAL A 89 7.73 -8.57 -7.02
C VAL A 89 6.79 -8.66 -5.81
N ASN A 90 5.97 -9.71 -5.70
CA ASN A 90 5.12 -9.93 -4.53
C ASN A 90 5.96 -10.04 -3.25
N ARG A 91 7.06 -10.80 -3.27
CA ARG A 91 8.02 -10.91 -2.16
C ARG A 91 8.62 -9.56 -1.78
N ILE A 92 9.11 -8.80 -2.76
CA ILE A 92 9.70 -7.47 -2.53
C ILE A 92 8.69 -6.57 -1.82
N HIS A 93 7.46 -6.48 -2.33
CA HIS A 93 6.43 -5.63 -1.74
C HIS A 93 6.04 -6.11 -0.34
N ALA A 94 5.89 -7.42 -0.12
CA ALA A 94 5.65 -7.99 1.22
C ALA A 94 6.73 -7.57 2.23
N CYS A 95 8.00 -7.68 1.84
CA CYS A 95 9.14 -7.28 2.66
C CYS A 95 9.23 -5.77 2.91
N VAL A 96 8.77 -4.93 1.97
CA VAL A 96 8.65 -3.48 2.19
C VAL A 96 7.57 -3.17 3.20
N ILE A 97 6.39 -3.79 3.07
CA ILE A 97 5.25 -3.59 3.97
C ILE A 97 5.60 -4.00 5.40
N ASP A 98 6.33 -5.10 5.58
CA ASP A 98 6.75 -5.61 6.90
C ASP A 98 7.64 -4.62 7.68
N GLN A 99 8.32 -3.69 7.00
CA GLN A 99 9.08 -2.62 7.67
C GLN A 99 8.19 -1.54 8.30
N ASN A 100 6.87 -1.61 8.12
CA ASN A 100 5.88 -0.62 8.55
C ASN A 100 6.27 0.81 8.13
N PRO A 101 6.49 1.05 6.82
CA PRO A 101 6.85 2.36 6.31
C PRO A 101 5.72 3.37 6.52
N THR A 102 6.03 4.66 6.40
CA THR A 102 4.97 5.68 6.28
C THR A 102 4.12 5.41 5.03
N GLN A 103 2.84 5.79 5.06
CA GLN A 103 1.96 5.65 3.90
C GLN A 103 2.51 6.36 2.66
N SER A 104 3.12 7.55 2.84
CA SER A 104 3.79 8.27 1.77
C SER A 104 4.93 7.47 1.15
N ASP A 105 5.81 6.90 1.99
CA ASP A 105 6.95 6.12 1.51
C ASP A 105 6.49 4.82 0.82
N LEU A 106 5.48 4.14 1.37
CA LEU A 106 4.90 2.94 0.78
C LEU A 106 4.31 3.21 -0.61
N ILE A 107 3.45 4.22 -0.72
CA ILE A 107 2.77 4.55 -1.99
C ILE A 107 3.80 5.04 -3.03
N SER A 108 4.82 5.79 -2.61
CA SER A 108 5.91 6.22 -3.48
C SER A 108 6.76 5.05 -3.97
N PHE A 109 7.11 4.12 -3.08
CA PHE A 109 7.82 2.89 -3.46
C PHE A 109 7.02 2.07 -4.45
N MET A 110 5.73 1.83 -4.17
CA MET A 110 4.85 1.05 -5.04
C MET A 110 4.72 1.67 -6.43
N GLN A 111 4.54 2.98 -6.54
CA GLN A 111 4.48 3.67 -7.82
C GLN A 111 5.82 3.58 -8.57
N CYS A 112 6.93 3.84 -7.89
CA CYS A 112 8.26 3.79 -8.50
C CYS A 112 8.58 2.38 -9.03
N HIS A 113 8.43 1.36 -8.19
CA HIS A 113 8.81 -0.01 -8.51
C HIS A 113 7.91 -0.61 -9.60
N LEU A 114 6.59 -0.36 -9.56
CA LEU A 114 5.65 -0.92 -10.53
C LEU A 114 5.57 -0.13 -11.84
N SER A 115 6.03 1.13 -11.89
CA SER A 115 6.05 1.92 -13.13
C SER A 115 6.92 1.31 -14.24
N GLN A 116 7.88 0.46 -13.87
CA GLN A 116 8.84 -0.16 -14.79
C GLN A 116 8.94 -1.69 -14.62
N ALA A 117 8.28 -2.29 -13.63
CA ALA A 117 8.39 -3.72 -13.32
C ALA A 117 8.11 -4.65 -14.51
N SER A 118 7.18 -4.29 -15.39
CA SER A 118 6.86 -5.09 -16.58
C SER A 118 7.91 -5.04 -17.69
N ALA A 119 8.87 -4.12 -17.62
CA ALA A 119 9.97 -4.01 -18.58
C ALA A 119 11.16 -4.91 -18.23
N TYR A 120 11.23 -5.39 -16.98
CA TYR A 120 12.34 -6.18 -16.46
C TYR A 120 12.05 -7.67 -16.56
N ASN A 121 13.09 -8.42 -16.89
CA ASN A 121 12.95 -9.84 -17.22
C ASN A 121 13.74 -10.77 -16.29
N ILE A 122 14.59 -10.24 -15.42
CA ILE A 122 15.42 -11.04 -14.50
C ILE A 122 15.37 -10.50 -13.07
N TYR A 123 15.67 -11.38 -12.11
CA TYR A 123 15.65 -11.12 -10.67
C TYR A 123 16.50 -9.91 -10.27
N GLU A 124 17.73 -9.80 -10.80
CA GLU A 124 18.67 -8.74 -10.45
C GLU A 124 18.13 -7.35 -10.80
N GLU A 125 17.49 -7.22 -11.96
CA GLU A 125 16.89 -5.94 -12.40
C GLU A 125 15.74 -5.51 -11.48
N LEU A 126 14.92 -6.47 -11.02
CA LEU A 126 13.82 -6.21 -10.08
C LEU A 126 14.37 -5.76 -8.72
N MET A 127 15.42 -6.41 -8.22
CA MET A 127 16.06 -6.03 -6.96
C MET A 127 16.78 -4.68 -7.05
N ASP A 128 17.47 -4.39 -8.15
CA ASP A 128 18.09 -3.08 -8.38
C ASP A 128 17.03 -1.96 -8.44
N MET A 129 15.89 -2.21 -9.08
CA MET A 129 14.79 -1.24 -9.06
C MET A 129 14.22 -1.05 -7.64
N ALA A 130 14.03 -2.14 -6.88
CA ALA A 130 13.61 -2.04 -5.49
C ALA A 130 14.60 -1.21 -4.64
N LYS A 131 15.90 -1.31 -4.94
CA LYS A 131 16.93 -0.48 -4.31
C LYS A 131 16.79 0.99 -4.67
N ASP A 132 16.65 1.29 -5.95
CA ASP A 132 16.53 2.67 -6.45
C ASP A 132 15.24 3.36 -5.95
N CYS A 133 14.16 2.59 -5.79
CA CYS A 133 12.89 3.08 -5.26
C CYS A 133 12.83 3.12 -3.72
N SER A 134 13.78 2.49 -3.02
CA SER A 134 13.84 2.52 -1.56
C SER A 134 14.31 3.88 -1.05
N GLY A 135 13.74 4.32 0.07
CA GLY A 135 14.09 5.60 0.70
C GLY A 135 13.18 5.91 1.89
N GLY A 136 13.41 7.05 2.54
CA GLY A 136 12.63 7.46 3.72
C GLY A 136 12.71 6.42 4.84
N THR A 137 11.57 5.83 5.19
CA THR A 137 11.47 4.76 6.20
C THR A 137 11.76 3.34 5.68
N ILE A 138 11.99 3.16 4.37
CA ILE A 138 12.26 1.88 3.73
C ILE A 138 13.78 1.66 3.61
N SER A 139 14.30 0.59 4.20
CA SER A 139 15.70 0.18 4.07
C SER A 139 15.81 -0.98 3.07
N PHE A 140 16.50 -0.74 1.95
CA PHE A 140 16.73 -1.78 0.95
C PHE A 140 17.48 -2.99 1.50
N ASP A 141 18.51 -2.79 2.33
CA ASP A 141 19.24 -3.92 2.94
C ASP A 141 18.30 -4.85 3.74
N ARG A 142 17.31 -4.29 4.43
CA ARG A 142 16.28 -5.09 5.11
C ARG A 142 15.32 -5.76 4.13
N VAL A 143 14.96 -5.10 3.02
CA VAL A 143 14.16 -5.71 1.94
C VAL A 143 14.92 -6.91 1.36
N GLN A 144 16.18 -6.74 0.96
CA GLN A 144 16.99 -7.78 0.37
C GLN A 144 17.12 -9.00 1.29
N ASN A 145 17.50 -8.79 2.55
CA ASN A 145 17.61 -9.87 3.52
C ASN A 145 16.28 -10.62 3.74
N CYS A 146 15.15 -9.92 3.67
CA CYS A 146 13.82 -10.53 3.77
C CYS A 146 13.48 -11.36 2.54
N VAL A 147 13.70 -10.82 1.33
CA VAL A 147 13.39 -11.49 0.05
C VAL A 147 14.21 -12.76 -0.12
N GLU A 148 15.48 -12.76 0.28
CA GLU A 148 16.39 -13.90 0.18
C GLU A 148 16.15 -14.95 1.29
N GLY A 149 15.39 -14.60 2.33
CA GLY A 149 15.12 -15.44 3.49
C GLY A 149 13.74 -16.11 3.50
N SER A 150 13.49 -16.94 4.52
CA SER A 150 12.18 -17.56 4.77
C SER A 150 11.12 -16.58 5.26
N HIS A 151 11.52 -15.38 5.70
CA HIS A 151 10.60 -14.36 6.21
C HIS A 151 9.61 -13.91 5.12
N ALA A 152 10.07 -13.75 3.88
CA ALA A 152 9.17 -13.49 2.76
C ALA A 152 8.14 -14.61 2.55
N ASP A 153 8.50 -15.88 2.81
CA ASP A 153 7.54 -17.00 2.73
C ASP A 153 6.47 -16.87 3.81
N GLU A 154 6.86 -16.55 5.04
CA GLU A 154 5.95 -16.33 6.17
C GLU A 154 4.94 -15.21 5.87
N LEU A 155 5.41 -14.10 5.31
CA LEU A 155 4.58 -12.97 4.90
C LEU A 155 3.57 -13.36 3.80
N LEU A 156 4.03 -14.01 2.72
CA LEU A 156 3.15 -14.42 1.63
C LEU A 156 2.14 -15.49 2.04
N MET A 157 2.52 -16.43 2.91
CA MET A 157 1.59 -17.40 3.47
C MET A 157 0.53 -16.71 4.35
N ALA A 158 0.92 -15.70 5.13
CA ALA A 158 -0.02 -14.90 5.91
C ALA A 158 -1.00 -14.11 5.02
N TYR A 159 -0.54 -13.58 3.88
CA TYR A 159 -1.42 -12.94 2.90
C TYR A 159 -2.36 -13.93 2.21
N SER A 160 -1.88 -15.12 1.88
CA SER A 160 -2.72 -16.22 1.38
C SER A 160 -3.83 -16.58 2.37
N GLU A 161 -3.48 -16.75 3.66
CA GLU A 161 -4.45 -17.03 4.71
C GLU A 161 -5.46 -15.88 4.85
N ARG A 162 -4.98 -14.64 4.85
CA ARG A 162 -5.82 -13.43 4.90
C ARG A 162 -6.81 -13.38 3.74
N GLN A 163 -6.35 -13.65 2.52
CA GLN A 163 -7.19 -13.66 1.32
C GLN A 163 -8.21 -14.81 1.34
N SER A 164 -7.84 -15.98 1.87
CA SER A 164 -8.76 -17.13 1.95
C SER A 164 -10.00 -16.87 2.81
N LYS A 165 -9.93 -15.89 3.72
CA LYS A 165 -11.00 -15.50 4.65
C LYS A 165 -11.90 -14.39 4.09
N LEU A 166 -11.64 -13.89 2.88
CA LEU A 166 -12.43 -12.82 2.29
C LEU A 166 -13.85 -13.28 1.97
N TYR A 167 -14.80 -12.42 2.31
CA TYR A 167 -16.19 -12.55 1.84
C TYR A 167 -16.66 -11.22 1.23
N PRO A 168 -17.20 -11.22 0.01
CA PRO A 168 -17.09 -12.31 -0.97
C PRO A 168 -15.61 -12.64 -1.28
N ALA A 169 -15.37 -13.84 -1.82
CA ALA A 169 -14.04 -14.26 -2.24
C ALA A 169 -13.50 -13.33 -3.33
N LEU A 170 -12.17 -13.24 -3.47
CA LEU A 170 -11.48 -12.34 -4.39
C LEU A 170 -11.80 -12.70 -5.86
N PRO A 171 -12.62 -11.90 -6.58
CA PRO A 171 -13.10 -12.29 -7.91
C PRO A 171 -12.07 -12.01 -9.02
N PHE A 172 -11.21 -11.01 -8.81
CA PHE A 172 -10.14 -10.57 -9.70
C PHE A 172 -9.22 -9.60 -8.94
N VAL A 173 -8.13 -9.17 -9.58
CA VAL A 173 -7.26 -8.10 -9.10
C VAL A 173 -7.08 -7.02 -10.19
N PRO A 174 -6.87 -5.74 -9.83
CA PRO A 174 -6.85 -5.20 -8.47
C PRO A 174 -8.24 -5.29 -7.84
N ASN A 175 -8.30 -5.58 -6.53
CA ASN A 175 -9.55 -5.56 -5.77
C ASN A 175 -9.47 -4.53 -4.67
N ILE A 176 -10.43 -3.61 -4.66
CA ILE A 176 -10.44 -2.47 -3.75
C ILE A 176 -11.61 -2.64 -2.78
N ARG A 177 -11.32 -2.54 -1.48
CA ARG A 177 -12.33 -2.63 -0.42
C ARG A 177 -12.28 -1.40 0.47
N PHE A 178 -13.45 -0.80 0.70
CA PHE A 178 -13.60 0.35 1.57
C PHE A 178 -14.15 -0.13 2.91
N ASN A 179 -13.40 0.10 3.99
CA ASN A 179 -13.70 -0.40 5.34
C ASN A 179 -13.98 -1.90 5.39
N GLY A 180 -13.21 -2.68 4.62
CA GLY A 180 -13.33 -4.14 4.51
C GLY A 180 -14.52 -4.64 3.69
N VAL A 181 -15.38 -3.75 3.19
CA VAL A 181 -16.54 -4.11 2.37
C VAL A 181 -16.14 -4.11 0.90
N TYR A 182 -16.52 -5.19 0.20
CA TYR A 182 -16.44 -5.24 -1.25
C TYR A 182 -17.74 -4.71 -1.86
N ASP A 183 -17.62 -3.69 -2.70
CA ASP A 183 -18.71 -3.07 -3.45
C ASP A 183 -18.22 -2.87 -4.89
N THR A 184 -18.84 -3.59 -5.83
CA THR A 184 -18.43 -3.59 -7.23
C THR A 184 -18.60 -2.23 -7.90
N GLU A 185 -19.62 -1.45 -7.51
CA GLU A 185 -19.82 -0.11 -8.10
C GLU A 185 -18.73 0.85 -7.62
N LEU A 186 -18.40 0.82 -6.32
CA LEU A 186 -17.32 1.65 -5.78
C LEU A 186 -15.93 1.23 -6.31
N GLU A 187 -15.68 -0.06 -6.52
CA GLU A 187 -14.45 -0.54 -7.15
C GLU A 187 -14.34 -0.05 -8.61
N ASP A 188 -15.42 -0.17 -9.38
CA ASP A 188 -15.50 0.30 -10.77
C ASP A 188 -15.33 1.82 -10.89
N GLU A 189 -15.80 2.59 -9.90
CA GLU A 189 -15.55 4.03 -9.81
C GLU A 189 -14.09 4.31 -9.43
N ALA A 190 -13.57 3.62 -8.41
CA ALA A 190 -12.21 3.81 -7.90
C ALA A 190 -11.14 3.51 -8.94
N THR A 191 -11.35 2.50 -9.77
CA THR A 191 -10.42 2.14 -10.85
C THR A 191 -10.40 3.17 -11.99
N LYS A 192 -11.44 4.01 -12.11
CA LYS A 192 -11.53 5.07 -13.13
C LYS A 192 -11.09 6.44 -12.59
N ASP A 193 -11.51 6.76 -11.37
CA ASP A 193 -11.18 7.99 -10.66
C ASP A 193 -11.14 7.72 -9.15
N PHE A 194 -9.98 7.27 -8.67
CA PHE A 194 -9.77 6.98 -7.25
C PHE A 194 -9.98 8.22 -6.38
N PHE A 195 -9.49 9.37 -6.83
CA PHE A 195 -9.61 10.63 -6.12
C PHE A 195 -11.08 11.00 -5.86
N ALA A 196 -11.89 11.03 -6.91
CA ALA A 196 -13.32 11.36 -6.80
C ALA A 196 -14.06 10.32 -5.93
N THR A 197 -13.69 9.04 -6.04
CA THR A 197 -14.30 7.97 -5.26
C THR A 197 -14.01 8.12 -3.77
N ILE A 198 -12.78 8.43 -3.38
CA ILE A 198 -12.46 8.74 -1.97
C ILE A 198 -13.27 9.94 -1.49
N CYS A 199 -13.31 11.02 -2.27
CA CYS A 199 -14.11 12.19 -1.92
C CYS A 199 -15.63 11.89 -1.80
N LYS A 200 -16.15 10.91 -2.53
CA LYS A 200 -17.54 10.43 -2.42
C LYS A 200 -17.77 9.62 -1.14
N VAL A 201 -16.80 8.77 -0.77
CA VAL A 201 -16.91 7.84 0.36
C VAL A 201 -16.60 8.49 1.71
N LEU A 202 -15.75 9.52 1.74
CA LEU A 202 -15.44 10.27 2.95
C LEU A 202 -16.69 10.98 3.49
N LYS A 203 -17.07 10.60 4.71
CA LYS A 203 -18.24 11.16 5.42
C LYS A 203 -17.85 12.38 6.25
N ASP A 204 -16.78 12.26 7.02
CA ASP A 204 -16.30 13.26 7.97
C ASP A 204 -14.89 13.72 7.60
N ASN A 205 -14.52 14.95 8.02
CA ASN A 205 -13.20 15.54 7.78
C ASN A 205 -12.74 15.53 6.31
N LYS A 206 -13.70 15.66 5.39
CA LYS A 206 -13.46 15.69 3.96
C LYS A 206 -12.54 16.88 3.60
N PRO A 207 -11.39 16.63 2.94
CA PRO A 207 -10.44 17.70 2.59
C PRO A 207 -11.05 18.73 1.64
N GLU A 208 -10.54 19.97 1.69
CA GLU A 208 -10.97 21.05 0.80
C GLU A 208 -10.85 20.68 -0.68
N VAL A 209 -9.82 19.91 -1.06
CA VAL A 209 -9.61 19.48 -2.45
C VAL A 209 -10.79 18.67 -3.01
N CYS A 210 -11.63 18.09 -2.14
CA CYS A 210 -12.81 17.33 -2.53
C CYS A 210 -14.09 18.18 -2.70
N GLY A 211 -14.04 19.50 -2.50
CA GLY A 211 -15.17 20.42 -2.46
C GLY A 211 -15.07 21.58 -3.46
#